data_AF-A0A1Y3BNP0-F1
#
_entry.id   AF-A0A1Y3BNP0-F1
#
_cell.length_a   1.000
_cell.length_b   1.000
_cell.length_c   1.000
_cell.angle_alpha   90.00
_cell.angle_beta   90.00
_cell.angle_gamma   90.00
#
_symmetry.space_group_name_H-M   'P 1'
#
loop_
_entity.id
_entity.type
_entity.pdbx_description
1 polymer ?
#
loop_
_entity_poly.entity_id
_entity_poly.type
_entity_poly.pdbx_seq_one_letter_code
_entity_poly.pdbx_strand_id
1 'polypeptide(L)'
;KREEGWWVVIGDTKTNTLISIKRISLQKKAKVKLDFEAPAIPGHYNYMLYFMCDCYMGCDQEYRFELNVHEPPQSKQQQSSSSAGRKRKASED
;
A
#
# COMPACT_ATOMS: atom_id res chain seq x y z
N LYS A 1 -4.03 -36.67 10.99
CA LYS A 1 -2.70 -36.11 10.64
C LYS A 1 -2.87 -34.59 10.59
N ARG A 2 -2.08 -33.81 11.33
CA ARG A 2 -2.25 -32.35 11.37
C ARG A 2 -1.60 -31.74 10.12
N GLU A 3 -2.30 -30.84 9.45
CA GLU A 3 -1.72 -30.03 8.37
C GLU A 3 -0.97 -28.84 8.97
N GLU A 4 0.20 -28.55 8.42
CA GLU A 4 1.02 -27.40 8.79
C GLU A 4 0.38 -26.12 8.25
N GLY A 5 0.05 -25.20 9.16
CA GLY A 5 -0.43 -23.87 8.81
C GLY A 5 0.64 -22.83 9.10
N TRP A 6 0.82 -21.91 8.15
CA TRP A 6 1.72 -20.77 8.29
C TRP A 6 0.93 -19.47 8.22
N TRP A 7 1.40 -18.48 8.96
CA TRP A 7 0.92 -17.10 8.89
C TRP A 7 1.99 -16.22 8.28
N VAL A 8 1.59 -15.44 7.27
CA VAL A 8 2.39 -14.31 6.78
C VAL A 8 1.71 -13.05 7.29
N VAL A 9 2.44 -12.23 8.04
CA VAL A 9 1.90 -11.05 8.72
C VAL A 9 2.77 -9.83 8.41
N ILE A 10 2.15 -8.69 8.16
CA ILE A 10 2.81 -7.40 8.13
C ILE A 10 2.30 -6.61 9.34
N GLY A 11 3.21 -6.04 10.11
CA GLY A 11 2.86 -5.21 11.27
C GLY A 11 3.82 -4.05 11.48
N ASP A 12 3.34 -3.03 12.19
CA ASP A 12 4.14 -1.93 12.73
C ASP A 12 4.44 -2.21 14.21
N THR A 13 5.71 -2.44 14.52
CA THR A 13 6.15 -2.74 15.89
C THR A 13 6.12 -1.52 16.81
N LYS A 14 6.21 -0.30 16.27
CA LYS A 14 6.20 0.92 17.09
C LYS A 14 4.82 1.21 17.65
N THR A 15 3.79 1.01 16.83
CA THR A 15 2.39 1.22 17.21
C THR A 15 1.70 -0.05 17.67
N ASN A 16 2.38 -1.20 17.58
CA ASN A 16 1.83 -2.53 17.84
C ASN A 16 0.56 -2.81 17.01
N THR A 17 0.60 -2.42 15.73
CA THR A 17 -0.54 -2.53 14.82
C THR A 17 -0.32 -3.64 13.80
N LEU A 18 -1.30 -4.53 13.65
CA LEU A 18 -1.34 -5.51 12.57
C LEU A 18 -1.91 -4.85 11.31
N ILE A 19 -1.15 -4.88 10.22
CA ILE A 19 -1.48 -4.20 8.96
C ILE A 19 -2.15 -5.16 7.97
N SER A 20 -1.58 -6.35 7.81
CA SER A 20 -2.13 -7.37 6.91
C SER A 20 -1.72 -8.75 7.40
N ILE A 21 -2.61 -9.72 7.23
CA ILE A 21 -2.40 -11.09 7.68
C ILE A 21 -3.01 -12.07 6.70
N LYS A 22 -2.30 -13.15 6.42
CA LYS A 22 -2.77 -14.22 5.56
C LYS A 22 -2.30 -15.57 6.07
N ARG A 23 -3.24 -16.50 6.26
CA ARG A 23 -2.92 -17.90 6.51
C ARG A 23 -2.64 -18.60 5.19
N ILE A 24 -1.60 -19.42 5.15
CA ILE A 24 -1.22 -20.21 3.99
C ILE A 24 -0.92 -21.65 4.40
N SER A 25 -1.17 -22.58 3.48
CA SER A 25 -0.64 -23.94 3.55
C SER A 25 0.58 -24.00 2.64
N LEU A 26 1.74 -24.29 3.20
CA LEU A 26 2.99 -24.41 2.45
C LEU A 26 3.25 -25.89 2.19
N GLN A 27 3.44 -26.26 0.91
CA GLN A 27 3.98 -27.58 0.57
C GLN A 27 5.50 -27.48 0.42
N LYS A 28 6.03 -27.44 -0.81
CA LYS A 28 7.47 -27.24 -1.04
C LYS A 28 7.86 -25.77 -1.20
N LYS A 29 7.05 -25.01 -1.93
CA LYS A 29 7.23 -23.59 -2.23
C LYS A 29 5.87 -22.95 -2.46
N ALA A 30 5.72 -21.68 -2.09
CA ALA A 30 4.54 -20.89 -2.40
C ALA A 30 4.95 -19.45 -2.74
N LYS A 31 4.17 -18.80 -3.61
CA LYS A 31 4.23 -17.35 -3.82
C LYS A 31 2.97 -16.75 -3.24
N VAL A 32 3.11 -15.80 -2.32
CA VAL A 32 2.00 -15.24 -1.57
C VAL A 32 2.00 -13.73 -1.77
N LYS A 33 0.87 -13.21 -2.22
CA LYS A 33 0.60 -11.77 -2.25
C LYS A 33 -0.14 -11.39 -0.97
N LEU A 34 0.40 -10.39 -0.27
CA LEU A 34 -0.30 -9.62 0.76
C LEU A 34 -0.53 -8.21 0.23
N ASP A 35 -1.76 -7.75 0.42
CA ASP A 35 -2.19 -6.41 0.04
C ASP A 35 -2.58 -5.65 1.31
N PHE A 36 -2.30 -4.35 1.33
CA PHE A 36 -2.75 -3.41 2.35
C PHE A 36 -2.76 -1.99 1.78
N GLU A 37 -3.52 -1.11 2.42
CA GLU A 37 -3.62 0.29 2.03
C GLU A 37 -2.46 1.08 2.61
N ALA A 38 -1.85 1.94 1.79
CA ALA A 38 -0.80 2.84 2.27
C ALA A 38 -1.40 3.84 3.28
N PRO A 39 -0.64 4.23 4.32
CA PRO A 39 -1.04 5.30 5.24
C PRO A 39 -1.42 6.60 4.51
N ALA A 40 -2.38 7.34 5.06
CA ALA A 40 -2.87 8.58 4.46
C ALA A 40 -1.81 9.70 4.41
N ILE A 41 -0.84 9.68 5.32
CA ILE A 41 0.20 10.70 5.42
C ILE A 41 1.45 10.21 4.66
N PRO A 42 1.97 10.96 3.68
CA PRO A 42 3.24 10.66 3.04
C PRO A 42 4.39 10.61 4.05
N GLY A 43 5.35 9.70 3.87
CA GLY A 43 6.48 9.56 4.78
C GLY A 43 7.19 8.22 4.71
N HIS A 44 8.15 8.05 5.63
CA HIS A 44 8.95 6.84 5.78
C HIS A 44 8.37 5.95 6.88
N TYR A 45 7.94 4.74 6.51
CA TYR A 45 7.34 3.76 7.40
C TYR A 45 8.26 2.55 7.55
N ASN A 46 8.41 2.08 8.78
CA ASN A 46 9.18 0.88 9.10
C ASN A 46 8.19 -0.22 9.50
N TYR A 47 8.18 -1.31 8.75
CA TYR A 47 7.32 -2.45 9.04
C TYR A 47 8.14 -3.72 9.25
N MET A 48 7.48 -4.71 9.86
CA MET A 48 7.98 -6.07 10.03
C MET A 48 7.10 -7.04 9.27
N LEU A 49 7.75 -7.91 8.49
CA LEU A 49 7.16 -9.10 7.91
C LEU A 49 7.47 -10.30 8.82
N TYR A 50 6.42 -10.93 9.34
CA TYR A 50 6.51 -12.15 10.12
C TYR A 50 6.06 -13.35 9.28
N PHE A 51 6.82 -14.44 9.37
CA PHE A 51 6.44 -15.74 8.86
C PHE A 51 6.41 -16.72 10.01
N MET A 52 5.22 -17.08 10.50
CA MET A 52 5.02 -17.84 11.73
C MET A 52 4.38 -19.20 11.48
N CYS A 53 4.86 -20.23 12.18
CA CYS A 53 4.30 -21.58 12.10
C CYS A 53 3.29 -21.80 13.23
N ASP A 54 2.15 -22.47 12.94
CA ASP A 54 1.20 -22.83 13.99
C ASP A 54 1.51 -24.16 14.71
N CYS A 55 2.46 -24.96 14.19
CA CYS A 55 2.72 -26.33 14.65
C CYS A 55 4.17 -26.66 15.02
N TYR A 56 5.13 -25.78 14.75
CA TYR A 56 6.54 -25.95 15.10
C TYR A 56 7.08 -24.71 15.80
N MET A 57 7.80 -24.90 16.90
CA MET A 57 8.50 -23.83 17.59
C MET A 57 9.87 -23.57 16.97
N GLY A 58 10.33 -22.32 16.97
CA GLY A 58 11.65 -21.94 16.47
C GLY A 58 11.75 -21.84 14.95
N CYS A 59 10.62 -21.92 14.24
CA CYS A 59 10.55 -21.75 12.78
C CYS A 59 10.06 -20.36 12.36
N ASP A 60 9.74 -19.50 13.32
CA ASP A 60 9.26 -18.16 13.05
C ASP A 60 10.41 -17.29 12.51
N GLN A 61 10.10 -16.46 11.50
CA GLN A 61 11.06 -15.56 10.87
C GLN A 61 10.52 -14.14 10.88
N GLU A 62 11.43 -13.19 11.07
CA GLU A 62 11.11 -11.76 11.11
C GLU A 62 12.02 -10.99 10.15
N TYR A 63 11.42 -10.15 9.32
CA TYR A 63 12.15 -9.34 8.35
C TYR A 63 11.69 -7.89 8.40
N ARG A 64 12.63 -7.00 8.71
CA ARG A 64 12.39 -5.56 8.67
C ARG A 64 12.43 -5.04 7.24
N PHE A 65 11.48 -4.19 6.89
CA PHE A 65 11.51 -3.47 5.62
C PHE A 65 10.96 -2.05 5.79
N GLU A 66 11.32 -1.20 4.82
CA GLU A 66 10.94 0.21 4.81
C GLU A 66 10.04 0.50 3.62
N LEU A 67 9.05 1.37 3.82
CA LEU A 67 8.17 1.88 2.79
C LEU A 67 8.17 3.39 2.75
N ASN A 68 8.40 3.93 1.56
CA ASN A 68 8.38 5.36 1.29
C ASN A 68 7.05 5.68 0.59
N VAL A 69 6.13 6.30 1.34
CA VAL A 69 4.82 6.70 0.83
C VAL A 69 4.96 8.12 0.28
N HIS A 70 4.67 8.29 -1.00
CA HIS A 70 4.70 9.58 -1.68
C HIS A 70 3.30 10.20 -1.75
N GLU A 71 3.25 11.52 -1.95
CA GLU A 71 1.99 12.21 -2.23
C GLU A 71 1.29 11.63 -3.46
N PRO A 72 -0.05 11.58 -3.46
CA PRO A 72 -0.79 11.19 -4.64
C PRO A 72 -0.47 12.16 -5.79
N PRO A 73 -0.30 11.65 -7.02
CA PRO A 73 -0.02 12.52 -8.15
C PRO A 73 -1.15 13.52 -8.37
N GLN A 74 -0.82 14.82 -8.40
CA GLN A 74 -1.80 15.87 -8.72
C GLN A 74 -2.34 15.66 -10.13
N SER A 75 -3.64 15.39 -10.25
CA SER A 75 -4.30 15.34 -11.54
C SER A 75 -4.25 16.74 -12.17
N LYS A 76 -3.55 16.86 -13.30
CA LYS A 76 -3.52 18.10 -14.09
C LYS A 76 -4.94 18.38 -14.60
N GLN A 77 -5.64 19.30 -13.95
CA GLN A 77 -6.88 19.84 -14.51
C GLN A 77 -6.54 20.62 -15.77
N GLN A 78 -7.03 20.13 -16.91
CA GLN A 78 -6.89 20.79 -18.21
C GLN A 78 -7.70 22.09 -18.19
N GLN A 79 -7.02 23.23 -18.11
CA GLN A 79 -7.65 24.54 -18.25
C GLN A 79 -8.20 24.68 -19.68
N SER A 80 -9.49 24.42 -19.85
CA SER A 80 -10.23 24.86 -21.03
C SER A 80 -10.49 26.36 -20.92
N SER A 81 -9.59 27.19 -21.46
CA SER A 81 -9.84 28.63 -21.59
C SER A 81 -10.84 28.88 -22.72
N SER A 82 -12.13 28.83 -22.42
CA SER A 82 -13.18 29.40 -23.26
C SER A 82 -13.33 30.88 -22.91
N SER A 83 -12.74 31.78 -23.69
CA SER A 83 -13.08 33.21 -23.66
C SER A 83 -13.81 33.58 -24.94
N ALA A 84 -15.13 33.39 -24.92
CA ALA A 84 -16.06 34.06 -25.81
C ALA A 84 -16.17 35.53 -25.37
N GLY A 85 -15.68 36.45 -26.19
CA GLY A 85 -15.70 37.90 -25.95
C GLY A 85 -16.20 38.67 -27.17
N ARG A 86 -17.51 38.83 -27.25
CA ARG A 86 -18.28 39.62 -28.22
C ARG A 86 -17.99 41.12 -28.10
N LYS A 87 -17.66 41.82 -29.20
CA LYS A 87 -17.85 43.28 -29.32
C LYS A 87 -18.47 43.64 -30.66
N ARG A 88 -19.64 44.30 -30.60
CA ARG A 88 -20.38 44.91 -31.71
C ARG A 88 -20.03 46.41 -31.78
N LYS A 89 -20.08 46.95 -33.00
CA LYS A 89 -20.71 48.22 -33.45
C LYS A 89 -19.77 49.30 -34.07
N ALA A 90 -20.27 49.82 -35.19
CA ALA A 90 -19.94 50.98 -36.06
C ALA A 90 -19.37 52.25 -35.36
N SER A 91 -18.72 53.23 -36.01
CA SER A 91 -19.01 53.94 -37.28
C SER A 91 -17.80 54.77 -37.81
N GLU A 92 -17.96 55.32 -39.04
CA GLU A 92 -17.29 56.48 -39.74
C GLU A 92 -15.77 56.36 -40.06
N ASP A 93 -15.23 56.66 -41.25
CA ASP A 93 -15.61 57.49 -42.43
C ASP A 93 -15.60 56.70 -43.76
#